data_AF-A0A2S9Y650-F1
#
_entry.id   AF-A0A2S9Y650-F1
#
_cell.length_a   1.000
_cell.length_b   1.000
_cell.length_c   1.000
_cell.angle_alpha   90.00
_cell.angle_beta   90.00
_cell.angle_gamma   90.00
#
_symmetry.space_group_name_H-M   'P 1'
#
loop_
_entity.id
_entity.type
_entity.pdbx_description
1 polymer ?
#
loop_
_entity_poly.entity_id
_entity_poly.type
_entity_poly.pdbx_seq_one_letter_code
_entity_poly.pdbx_strand_id
1 'polypeptide(L)'
;MADPSQANAKLSSQPGWAELCRAADDLHAAELLLQDPLAPARTAVPHLQEFWRSMHEAGRAATLGAPSADDPGAWLAGEITGVDARTREQLANHWRALSAAQLDVKQLESHARLARQLLQTLEPILGGGPLRTRRRRVLWTSVGLLMLFTPVLTYVALTAEIEGEGPWRASYFSDRKLEGSPINQRELSVDHDWGKDAPHEAVPPDKFSIRWDTCLRIDDDQTAPVIFQLNANDGARVFVDGESLIDGWERDSGTRRRGMGTGELTLTPGLHHLRVEYFESMGSASIKLAVSFDDSAPAPLSHDRLVYPGDEFDEEDPCAAVR
;
A
#
# COMPACT_ATOMS: atom_id res chain seq x y z
N MET A 1 -14.77 -1.75 48.35
CA MET A 1 -14.16 -1.37 47.05
C MET A 1 -15.04 -0.27 46.49
N ALA A 2 -14.56 0.97 46.42
CA ALA A 2 -15.38 2.10 45.96
C ALA A 2 -15.69 1.97 44.46
N ASP A 3 -16.93 2.24 44.07
CA ASP A 3 -17.39 2.21 42.67
C ASP A 3 -16.64 3.27 41.84
N PRO A 4 -15.90 2.88 40.79
CA PRO A 4 -15.18 3.80 39.92
C PRO A 4 -16.07 4.87 39.26
N SER A 5 -17.36 4.58 39.07
CA SER A 5 -18.32 5.54 38.48
C SER A 5 -18.60 6.73 39.41
N GLN A 6 -18.68 6.48 40.73
CA GLN A 6 -18.90 7.50 41.74
C GLN A 6 -17.66 8.36 41.99
N ALA A 7 -16.46 7.76 41.87
CA ALA A 7 -15.20 8.49 41.95
C ALA A 7 -15.04 9.49 40.78
N ASN A 8 -15.41 9.09 39.56
CA ASN A 8 -15.37 9.95 38.39
C ASN A 8 -16.40 11.09 38.45
N ALA A 9 -17.62 10.82 38.93
CA ALA A 9 -18.66 11.84 39.11
C ALA A 9 -18.26 12.94 40.13
N LYS A 10 -17.49 12.55 41.16
CA LYS A 10 -16.95 13.47 42.19
C LYS A 10 -15.77 14.32 41.68
N LEU A 11 -15.07 13.87 40.64
CA LEU A 11 -13.98 14.61 40.00
C LEU A 11 -14.51 15.64 39.01
N SER A 12 -15.51 15.26 38.20
CA SER A 12 -16.18 16.17 37.26
C SER A 12 -16.86 17.38 37.90
N SER A 13 -17.11 17.35 39.21
CA SER A 13 -17.69 18.46 39.96
C SER A 13 -16.66 19.35 40.67
N GLN A 14 -15.36 19.04 40.59
CA GLN A 14 -14.31 19.89 41.18
C GLN A 14 -14.08 21.14 40.33
N PRO A 15 -14.00 22.34 40.93
CA PRO A 15 -13.73 23.57 40.19
C PRO A 15 -12.40 23.49 39.42
N GLY A 16 -12.44 23.77 38.13
CA GLY A 16 -11.26 23.77 37.25
C GLY A 16 -10.87 22.41 36.68
N TRP A 17 -11.55 21.32 37.06
CA TRP A 17 -11.21 19.97 36.55
C TRP A 17 -11.51 19.78 35.06
N ALA A 18 -12.62 20.36 34.58
CA ALA A 18 -12.99 20.27 33.16
C ALA A 18 -12.00 21.03 32.28
N GLU A 19 -11.57 22.21 32.73
CA GLU A 19 -10.56 23.06 32.12
C GLU A 19 -9.19 22.36 32.09
N LEU A 20 -8.81 21.70 33.19
CA LEU A 20 -7.58 20.92 33.28
C LEU A 20 -7.57 19.75 32.28
N CYS A 21 -8.71 19.08 32.10
CA CYS A 21 -8.85 18.02 31.09
C CYS A 21 -8.71 18.57 29.66
N ARG A 22 -9.28 19.76 29.38
CA ARG A 22 -9.10 20.44 28.08
C ARG A 22 -7.62 20.76 27.84
N ALA A 23 -6.94 21.34 28.83
CA ALA A 23 -5.50 21.60 28.76
C ALA A 23 -4.70 20.31 28.46
N ALA A 24 -5.01 19.20 29.14
CA ALA A 24 -4.34 17.92 28.89
C ALA A 24 -4.52 17.42 27.44
N ASP A 25 -5.73 17.53 26.89
CA ASP A 25 -6.03 17.15 25.50
C ASP A 25 -5.26 18.03 24.49
N ASP A 26 -5.20 19.35 24.71
CA ASP A 26 -4.46 20.29 23.83
C ASP A 26 -2.94 20.08 23.88
N LEU A 27 -2.38 19.85 25.07
CA LEU A 27 -0.96 19.54 25.21
C LEU A 27 -0.61 18.22 24.50
N HIS A 28 -1.49 17.23 24.58
CA HIS A 28 -1.27 15.97 23.87
C HIS A 28 -1.30 16.14 22.36
N ALA A 29 -2.23 16.94 21.83
CA ALA A 29 -2.27 17.25 20.40
C ALA A 29 -0.98 17.96 19.93
N ALA A 30 -0.48 18.91 20.71
CA ALA A 30 0.78 19.60 20.40
C ALA A 30 1.98 18.64 20.33
N GLU A 31 2.09 17.70 21.27
CA GLU A 31 3.20 16.73 21.28
C GLU A 31 3.15 15.75 20.12
N LEU A 32 1.96 15.30 19.72
CA LEU A 32 1.80 14.43 18.54
C LEU A 32 2.29 15.14 17.28
N LEU A 33 1.94 16.42 17.12
CA LEU A 33 2.38 17.23 15.98
C LEU A 33 3.89 17.48 15.98
N LEU A 34 4.53 17.57 17.15
CA LEU A 34 5.98 17.69 17.26
C LEU A 34 6.73 16.38 16.96
N GLN A 35 6.07 15.23 17.09
CA GLN A 35 6.65 13.91 16.81
C GLN A 35 6.43 13.44 15.36
N ASP A 36 5.54 14.10 14.61
CA ASP A 36 5.24 13.78 13.23
C ASP A 36 6.29 14.39 12.27
N PRO A 37 7.09 13.58 11.54
CA PRO A 37 8.11 14.09 10.63
C PRO A 37 7.53 14.82 9.40
N LEU A 38 6.24 14.65 9.12
CA LEU A 38 5.55 15.28 7.98
C LEU A 38 4.81 16.57 8.38
N ALA A 39 4.58 16.79 9.68
CA ALA A 39 3.89 17.98 10.17
C ALA A 39 4.86 19.16 10.38
N PRO A 40 4.60 20.35 9.80
CA PRO A 40 5.40 21.53 10.10
C PRO A 40 5.25 21.91 11.58
N ALA A 41 6.33 21.97 12.36
CA ALA A 41 6.27 22.20 13.83
C ALA A 41 5.45 23.44 14.27
N ARG A 42 5.30 24.44 13.41
CA ARG A 42 4.41 25.60 13.65
C ARG A 42 2.94 25.22 13.90
N THR A 43 2.49 24.05 13.45
CA THR A 43 1.12 23.55 13.68
C THR A 43 0.87 23.21 15.15
N ALA A 44 1.91 22.96 15.95
CA ALA A 44 1.78 22.73 17.39
C ALA A 44 1.52 24.02 18.19
N VAL A 45 1.84 25.20 17.64
CA VAL A 45 1.76 26.49 18.36
C VAL A 45 0.33 26.83 18.83
N PRO A 46 -0.72 26.72 17.99
CA PRO A 46 -2.08 26.99 18.44
C PRO A 46 -2.54 26.09 19.59
N HIS A 47 -2.16 24.81 19.57
CA HIS A 47 -2.48 23.85 20.64
C HIS A 47 -1.75 24.17 21.94
N LEU A 48 -0.47 24.57 21.87
CA LEU A 48 0.27 25.04 23.05
C LEU A 48 -0.34 26.34 23.61
N GLN A 49 -0.85 27.23 22.76
CA GLN A 49 -1.54 28.44 23.22
C GLN A 49 -2.86 28.11 23.93
N GLU A 50 -3.63 27.16 23.39
CA GLU A 50 -4.90 26.73 23.98
C GLU A 50 -4.70 25.99 25.31
N PHE A 51 -3.63 25.19 25.41
CA PHE A 51 -3.19 24.61 26.69
C PHE A 51 -3.06 25.70 27.76
N TRP A 52 -2.35 26.78 27.49
CA TRP A 52 -2.11 27.84 28.47
C TRP A 52 -3.39 28.59 28.86
N ARG A 53 -4.31 28.81 27.91
CA ARG A 53 -5.63 29.39 28.21
C ARG A 53 -6.44 28.49 29.12
N SER A 54 -6.50 27.20 28.80
CA SER A 54 -7.21 26.20 29.61
C SER A 54 -6.61 26.04 31.00
N MET A 55 -5.28 26.09 31.14
CA MET A 55 -4.60 26.09 32.46
C MET A 55 -4.95 27.34 33.28
N HIS A 56 -5.00 28.51 32.64
CA HIS A 56 -5.41 29.74 33.29
C HIS A 56 -6.88 29.66 33.77
N GLU A 57 -7.80 29.18 32.92
CA GLU A 57 -9.21 28.96 33.30
C GLU A 57 -9.34 27.98 34.48
N ALA A 58 -8.57 26.89 34.46
CA ALA A 58 -8.54 25.91 35.55
C ALA A 58 -8.07 26.56 36.87
N GLY A 59 -6.99 27.35 36.81
CA GLY A 59 -6.47 28.09 37.95
C GLY A 59 -7.47 29.11 38.49
N ARG A 60 -8.18 29.83 37.61
CA ARG A 60 -9.24 30.77 38.01
C ARG A 60 -10.38 30.08 38.74
N ALA A 61 -10.89 28.99 38.18
CA ALA A 61 -12.00 28.23 38.76
C ALA A 61 -11.62 27.62 40.13
N ALA A 62 -10.36 27.22 40.29
CA ALA A 62 -9.84 26.65 41.53
C ALA A 62 -9.19 27.67 42.49
N THR A 63 -9.22 28.96 42.18
CA THR A 63 -8.58 30.03 42.96
C THR A 63 -7.06 29.83 43.19
N LEU A 64 -6.35 29.26 42.22
CA LEU A 64 -4.90 29.04 42.22
C LEU A 64 -4.17 30.08 41.37
N GLY A 65 -2.94 30.46 41.78
CA GLY A 65 -2.16 31.48 41.10
C GLY A 65 -2.74 32.89 41.32
N ALA A 66 -2.77 33.72 40.28
CA ALA A 66 -3.46 35.01 40.29
C ALA A 66 -4.79 34.90 39.53
N PRO A 67 -5.91 34.49 40.18
CA PRO A 67 -7.18 34.18 39.50
C PRO A 67 -7.89 35.40 38.88
N SER A 68 -7.45 36.61 39.19
CA SER A 68 -7.93 37.85 38.57
C SER A 68 -7.07 38.32 37.41
N ALA A 69 -6.04 37.55 37.01
CA ALA A 69 -5.19 37.89 35.89
C ALA A 69 -5.96 37.81 34.55
N ASP A 70 -5.54 38.63 33.60
CA ASP A 70 -6.13 38.70 32.26
C ASP A 70 -5.47 37.73 31.27
N ASP A 71 -4.26 37.25 31.56
CA ASP A 71 -3.50 36.34 30.69
C ASP A 71 -2.72 35.27 31.49
N PRO A 72 -2.33 34.14 30.84
CA PRO A 72 -1.59 33.06 31.48
C PRO A 72 -0.23 33.47 32.10
N GLY A 73 0.46 34.46 31.52
CA GLY A 73 1.72 34.97 32.03
C GLY A 73 1.54 35.75 33.33
N ALA A 74 0.51 36.62 33.38
CA ALA A 74 0.12 37.32 34.60
C ALA A 74 -0.44 36.37 35.67
N TRP A 75 -1.16 35.32 35.26
CA TRP A 75 -1.68 34.29 36.16
C TRP A 75 -0.57 33.58 36.94
N LEU A 76 0.56 33.27 36.28
CA LEU A 76 1.73 32.64 36.89
C LEU A 76 2.45 33.52 37.93
N ALA A 77 2.15 34.82 38.00
CA ALA A 77 2.72 35.71 39.02
C ALA A 77 2.22 35.37 40.43
N GLY A 78 1.02 34.80 40.56
CA GLY A 78 0.47 34.36 41.85
C GLY A 78 1.10 33.05 42.36
N GLU A 79 0.86 32.75 43.63
CA GLU A 79 1.38 31.53 44.25
C GLU A 79 0.63 30.29 43.74
N ILE A 80 1.40 29.31 43.24
CA ILE A 80 0.89 28.01 42.82
C ILE A 80 1.58 26.96 43.66
N THR A 81 0.81 26.25 44.48
CA THR A 81 1.31 25.17 45.33
C THR A 81 2.09 24.14 44.50
N GLY A 82 3.30 23.82 44.94
CA GLY A 82 4.18 22.86 44.24
C GLY A 82 5.01 23.45 43.10
N VAL A 83 4.90 24.74 42.80
CA VAL A 83 5.69 25.42 41.75
C VAL A 83 6.44 26.62 42.35
N ASP A 84 7.78 26.54 42.37
CA ASP A 84 8.61 27.62 42.89
C ASP A 84 8.60 28.88 42.00
N ALA A 85 9.03 30.02 42.55
CA ALA A 85 8.99 31.31 41.87
C ALA A 85 9.83 31.35 40.58
N ARG A 86 10.99 30.67 40.55
CA ARG A 86 11.87 30.62 39.37
C ARG A 86 11.20 29.83 38.25
N THR A 87 10.58 28.69 38.59
CA THR A 87 9.83 27.87 37.63
C THR A 87 8.63 28.65 37.08
N ARG A 88 7.88 29.38 37.92
CA ARG A 88 6.78 30.24 37.48
C ARG A 88 7.23 31.34 36.51
N GLU A 89 8.35 32.00 36.80
CA GLU A 89 8.94 33.00 35.91
C GLU A 89 9.37 32.38 34.57
N GLN A 90 10.00 31.21 34.60
CA GLN A 90 10.36 30.47 33.39
C GLN A 90 9.13 30.13 32.56
N LEU A 91 8.06 29.62 33.16
CA LEU A 91 6.81 29.31 32.47
C LEU A 91 6.17 30.57 31.85
N ALA A 92 6.19 31.70 32.56
CA ALA A 92 5.67 32.97 32.06
C ALA A 92 6.49 33.49 30.85
N ASN A 93 7.82 33.30 30.89
CA ASN A 93 8.68 33.63 29.75
C ASN A 93 8.39 32.75 28.53
N HIS A 94 8.10 31.46 28.73
CA HIS A 94 7.72 30.53 27.65
C HIS A 94 6.37 30.91 27.02
N TRP A 95 5.37 31.27 27.82
CA TRP A 95 4.10 31.81 27.32
C TRP A 95 4.33 33.05 26.44
N ARG A 96 5.13 34.01 26.93
CA ARG A 96 5.45 35.22 26.16
C ARG A 96 6.18 34.89 24.85
N ALA A 97 7.10 33.93 24.86
CA ALA A 97 7.81 33.49 23.65
C ALA A 97 6.86 32.87 22.60
N LEU A 98 5.88 32.05 23.03
CA LEU A 98 4.84 31.47 22.16
C LEU A 98 3.94 32.52 21.50
N SER A 99 3.86 33.72 22.08
CA SER A 99 3.02 34.83 21.57
C SER A 99 3.76 35.80 20.65
N ALA A 100 5.10 35.77 20.62
CA ALA A 100 5.91 36.85 20.02
C ALA A 100 6.85 36.42 18.89
N ALA A 101 7.16 35.12 18.72
CA ALA A 101 8.21 34.68 17.79
C ALA A 101 7.91 33.37 17.04
N GLN A 102 8.57 33.21 15.89
CA GLN A 102 8.69 31.92 15.20
C GLN A 102 9.66 31.03 15.97
N LEU A 103 9.15 30.04 16.69
CA LEU A 103 9.94 29.10 17.49
C LEU A 103 10.43 27.92 16.64
N ASP A 104 11.65 27.45 16.91
CA ASP A 104 12.15 26.21 16.32
C ASP A 104 11.57 24.96 17.04
N VAL A 105 11.77 23.78 16.45
CA VAL A 105 11.23 22.52 16.98
C VAL A 105 11.74 22.22 18.38
N LYS A 106 13.03 22.42 18.65
CA LYS A 106 13.64 22.13 19.97
C LYS A 106 13.10 23.05 21.05
N GLN A 107 12.86 24.31 20.71
CA GLN A 107 12.20 25.26 21.58
C GLN A 107 10.78 24.79 21.88
N LEU A 108 9.98 24.43 20.88
CA LEU A 108 8.61 23.93 21.07
C LEU A 108 8.55 22.65 21.92
N GLU A 109 9.47 21.70 21.73
CA GLU A 109 9.62 20.53 22.58
C GLU A 109 9.95 20.90 24.04
N SER A 110 10.80 21.91 24.24
CA SER A 110 11.07 22.44 25.57
C SER A 110 9.82 23.04 26.22
N HIS A 111 9.01 23.78 25.44
CA HIS A 111 7.73 24.32 25.91
C HIS A 111 6.76 23.19 26.32
N ALA A 112 6.59 22.18 25.47
CA ALA A 112 5.71 21.04 25.75
C ALA A 112 6.12 20.27 27.01
N ARG A 113 7.43 20.06 27.23
CA ARG A 113 7.95 19.40 28.44
C ARG A 113 7.63 20.19 29.71
N LEU A 114 7.82 21.50 29.70
CA LEU A 114 7.52 22.35 30.86
C LEU A 114 6.02 22.45 31.13
N ALA A 115 5.21 22.58 30.08
CA ALA A 115 3.75 22.52 30.15
C ALA A 115 3.27 21.21 30.79
N ARG A 116 3.88 20.08 30.42
CA ARG A 116 3.58 18.77 31.01
C ARG A 116 3.94 18.70 32.49
N GLN A 117 5.09 19.24 32.89
CA GLN A 117 5.49 19.26 34.30
C GLN A 117 4.51 20.07 35.14
N LEU A 118 4.08 21.24 34.65
CA LEU A 118 3.06 22.05 35.32
C LEU A 118 1.73 21.29 35.45
N LEU A 119 1.26 20.67 34.36
CA LEU A 119 0.04 19.86 34.35
C LEU A 119 0.10 18.76 35.42
N GLN A 120 1.20 18.00 35.46
CA GLN A 120 1.41 16.92 36.43
C GLN A 120 1.48 17.41 37.89
N THR A 121 1.90 18.66 38.10
CA THR A 121 1.95 19.27 39.43
C THR A 121 0.55 19.67 39.91
N LEU A 122 -0.29 20.20 39.01
CA LEU A 122 -1.62 20.69 39.32
C LEU A 122 -2.69 19.59 39.34
N GLU A 123 -2.48 18.51 38.61
CA GLU A 123 -3.34 17.33 38.54
C GLU A 123 -3.72 16.73 39.91
N PRO A 124 -2.78 16.43 40.83
CA PRO A 124 -3.14 15.94 42.17
C PRO A 124 -3.84 17.01 43.04
N ILE A 125 -3.59 18.30 42.78
CA ILE A 125 -4.13 19.42 43.55
C ILE A 125 -5.60 19.67 43.17
N LEU A 126 -5.93 19.56 41.88
CA LEU A 126 -7.25 19.85 41.31
C LEU A 126 -8.17 18.64 41.16
N GLY A 127 -7.65 17.42 41.35
CA GLY A 127 -8.41 16.19 41.10
C GLY A 127 -7.99 14.97 41.90
N GLY A 128 -7.18 15.10 42.97
CA GLY A 128 -6.95 14.04 43.96
C GLY A 128 -6.38 12.69 43.46
N GLY A 129 -6.10 12.51 42.17
CA GLY A 129 -5.54 11.29 41.58
C GLY A 129 -5.03 11.52 40.15
N PRO A 130 -4.02 10.75 39.69
CA PRO A 130 -3.37 11.05 38.43
C PRO A 130 -4.20 10.63 37.20
N LEU A 131 -4.44 11.57 36.27
CA LEU A 131 -4.83 11.43 34.86
C LEU A 131 -3.96 10.44 34.06
N ARG A 132 -2.85 9.92 34.63
CA ARG A 132 -2.05 8.81 34.09
C ARG A 132 -2.87 7.63 33.53
N THR A 133 -4.08 7.39 34.04
CA THR A 133 -4.93 6.28 33.60
C THR A 133 -5.87 6.61 32.44
N ARG A 134 -5.97 7.89 32.04
CA ARG A 134 -6.60 8.29 30.78
C ARG A 134 -5.57 8.24 29.64
N ARG A 135 -4.86 7.11 29.50
CA ARG A 135 -4.45 6.63 28.17
C ARG A 135 -5.77 6.44 27.41
N ARG A 136 -6.28 7.52 26.78
CA ARG A 136 -7.33 7.43 25.77
C ARG A 136 -6.87 6.28 24.88
N ARG A 137 -7.77 5.32 24.67
CA ARG A 137 -7.60 4.16 23.79
C ARG A 137 -7.37 4.66 22.36
N VAL A 138 -6.19 5.20 22.06
CA VAL A 138 -5.76 5.56 20.71
C VAL A 138 -4.85 4.46 20.14
N LEU A 139 -4.48 3.45 20.94
CA LEU A 139 -3.75 2.27 20.48
C LEU A 139 -4.63 1.20 19.78
N TRP A 140 -5.87 1.50 19.43
CA TRP A 140 -6.71 0.57 18.65
C TRP A 140 -7.05 1.09 17.25
N THR A 141 -6.86 2.37 16.95
CA THR A 141 -6.95 2.82 15.55
C THR A 141 -5.66 2.49 14.81
N SER A 142 -4.48 2.65 15.40
CA SER A 142 -3.24 2.25 14.72
C SER A 142 -3.05 0.74 14.67
N VAL A 143 -3.41 -0.05 15.70
CA VAL A 143 -3.35 -1.53 15.62
C VAL A 143 -4.52 -2.10 14.82
N GLY A 144 -5.72 -1.52 14.89
CA GLY A 144 -6.85 -1.94 14.06
C GLY A 144 -6.66 -1.59 12.58
N LEU A 145 -6.13 -0.41 12.27
CA LEU A 145 -5.74 -0.02 10.91
C LEU A 145 -4.54 -0.84 10.45
N LEU A 146 -3.54 -1.09 11.30
CA LEU A 146 -2.41 -1.96 10.95
C LEU A 146 -2.80 -3.44 10.87
N MET A 147 -3.82 -3.93 11.60
CA MET A 147 -4.42 -5.27 11.45
C MET A 147 -5.46 -5.37 10.33
N LEU A 148 -5.94 -4.25 9.79
CA LEU A 148 -6.76 -4.20 8.56
C LEU A 148 -5.88 -4.03 7.32
N PHE A 149 -4.84 -3.19 7.41
CA PHE A 149 -3.91 -2.92 6.32
C PHE A 149 -2.75 -3.91 6.27
N THR A 150 -2.32 -4.60 7.33
CA THR A 150 -1.37 -5.71 7.15
C THR A 150 -2.00 -6.83 6.35
N PRO A 151 -3.15 -7.45 6.68
CA PRO A 151 -3.69 -8.49 5.81
C PRO A 151 -4.06 -7.95 4.43
N VAL A 152 -4.44 -6.67 4.27
CA VAL A 152 -4.64 -6.09 2.92
C VAL A 152 -3.32 -5.85 2.19
N LEU A 153 -2.24 -5.42 2.85
CA LEU A 153 -0.92 -5.22 2.24
C LEU A 153 -0.22 -6.56 2.01
N THR A 154 -0.39 -7.54 2.89
CA THR A 154 0.05 -8.93 2.74
C THR A 154 -0.81 -9.64 1.69
N TYR A 155 -2.11 -9.35 1.59
CA TYR A 155 -2.98 -9.82 0.50
C TYR A 155 -2.56 -9.16 -0.80
N VAL A 156 -2.41 -7.83 -0.87
CA VAL A 156 -1.88 -7.10 -2.03
C VAL A 156 -0.43 -7.51 -2.33
N ALA A 157 0.37 -8.00 -1.38
CA ALA A 157 1.70 -8.55 -1.65
C ALA A 157 1.67 -10.05 -2.03
N LEU A 158 0.65 -10.81 -1.60
CA LEU A 158 0.40 -12.19 -2.06
C LEU A 158 -0.31 -12.22 -3.42
N THR A 159 -1.09 -11.18 -3.73
CA THR A 159 -1.85 -10.99 -4.97
C THR A 159 -1.24 -9.92 -5.86
N ALA A 160 -0.17 -9.26 -5.42
CA ALA A 160 0.82 -8.74 -6.34
C ALA A 160 1.32 -10.01 -7.00
N GLU A 161 0.81 -10.26 -8.19
CA GLU A 161 1.45 -11.14 -9.15
C GLU A 161 2.93 -10.86 -9.04
N ILE A 162 3.67 -11.85 -8.58
CA ILE A 162 5.13 -11.80 -8.58
C ILE A 162 5.48 -11.60 -10.05
N GLU A 163 5.72 -10.36 -10.44
CA GLU A 163 6.36 -10.02 -11.72
C GLU A 163 7.63 -10.87 -11.77
N GLY A 164 7.62 -11.91 -12.60
CA GLY A 164 8.80 -12.74 -12.83
C GLY A 164 8.74 -14.23 -12.49
N GLU A 165 7.59 -14.86 -12.14
CA GLU A 165 7.53 -16.32 -11.89
C GLU A 165 6.59 -17.14 -12.81
N GLY A 166 6.38 -16.66 -14.03
CA GLY A 166 5.62 -17.37 -15.05
C GLY A 166 6.35 -18.54 -15.73
N PRO A 167 5.67 -19.63 -16.13
CA PRO A 167 6.28 -20.69 -16.92
C PRO A 167 6.48 -20.30 -18.40
N TRP A 168 5.97 -19.14 -18.82
CA TRP A 168 6.18 -18.61 -20.17
C TRP A 168 7.30 -17.58 -20.17
N ARG A 169 8.16 -17.64 -21.19
CA ARG A 169 9.00 -16.51 -21.60
C ARG A 169 8.23 -15.72 -22.64
N ALA A 170 7.88 -14.48 -22.33
CA ALA A 170 7.22 -13.55 -23.24
C ALA A 170 8.25 -12.55 -23.78
N SER A 171 8.39 -12.48 -25.11
CA SER A 171 9.24 -11.54 -25.83
C SER A 171 8.35 -10.52 -26.57
N TYR A 172 8.43 -9.26 -26.14
CA TYR A 172 7.64 -8.14 -26.64
C TYR A 172 8.41 -7.32 -27.68
N PHE A 173 7.83 -7.12 -28.85
CA PHE A 173 8.44 -6.40 -29.97
C PHE A 173 7.65 -5.13 -30.31
N SER A 174 8.35 -4.03 -30.58
CA SER A 174 7.75 -2.75 -31.03
C SER A 174 7.47 -2.72 -32.54
N ASP A 175 7.17 -3.88 -33.13
CA ASP A 175 6.87 -4.07 -34.54
C ASP A 175 5.87 -5.25 -34.70
N ARG A 176 5.31 -5.46 -35.89
CA ARG A 176 4.29 -6.52 -36.15
C ARG A 176 4.85 -7.87 -36.59
N LYS A 177 6.14 -7.97 -36.84
CA LYS A 177 6.80 -9.08 -37.52
C LYS A 177 7.78 -9.84 -36.62
N LEU A 178 7.80 -9.54 -35.32
CA LEU A 178 8.74 -10.14 -34.36
C LEU A 178 10.20 -9.79 -34.70
N GLU A 179 10.43 -8.55 -35.14
CA GLU A 179 11.73 -8.03 -35.56
C GLU A 179 12.29 -7.02 -34.54
N GLY A 180 13.62 -6.94 -34.45
CA GLY A 180 14.31 -6.02 -33.54
C GLY A 180 14.61 -6.63 -32.17
N SER A 181 14.92 -5.78 -31.19
CA SER A 181 15.29 -6.20 -29.84
C SER A 181 14.04 -6.29 -28.95
N PRO A 182 13.64 -7.48 -28.51
CA PRO A 182 12.47 -7.61 -27.66
C PRO A 182 12.77 -7.25 -26.20
N ILE A 183 11.70 -6.96 -25.47
CA ILE A 183 11.70 -6.94 -24.01
C ILE A 183 11.24 -8.31 -23.55
N ASN A 184 12.03 -8.97 -22.72
CA ASN A 184 11.70 -10.30 -22.20
C ASN A 184 11.15 -10.18 -20.78
N GLN A 185 10.05 -10.88 -20.52
CA GLN A 185 9.48 -11.04 -19.19
C GLN A 185 8.91 -12.44 -19.01
N ARG A 186 8.59 -12.81 -17.77
CA ARG A 186 7.94 -14.09 -17.47
C ARG A 186 6.46 -13.90 -17.23
N GLU A 187 5.64 -14.80 -17.76
CA GLU A 187 4.18 -14.72 -17.66
C GLU A 187 3.53 -16.03 -17.24
N LEU A 188 2.45 -15.90 -16.48
CA LEU A 188 1.69 -17.03 -15.96
C LEU A 188 0.93 -17.76 -17.08
N SER A 189 0.34 -17.00 -18.00
CA SER A 189 -0.53 -17.53 -19.04
C SER A 189 -0.50 -16.67 -20.30
N VAL A 190 -1.08 -17.19 -21.38
CA VAL A 190 -1.41 -16.43 -22.60
C VAL A 190 -2.92 -16.17 -22.59
N ASP A 191 -3.36 -15.23 -21.77
CA ASP A 191 -4.76 -14.81 -21.62
C ASP A 191 -4.81 -13.32 -21.29
N HIS A 192 -4.85 -12.49 -22.33
CA HIS A 192 -4.70 -11.04 -22.25
C HIS A 192 -5.82 -10.31 -23.00
N ASP A 193 -6.33 -9.25 -22.38
CA ASP A 193 -7.22 -8.27 -23.00
C ASP A 193 -6.73 -6.87 -22.64
N TRP A 194 -5.96 -6.27 -23.54
CA TRP A 194 -5.39 -4.94 -23.35
C TRP A 194 -6.37 -3.83 -23.73
N GLY A 195 -7.53 -4.15 -24.29
CA GLY A 195 -8.41 -3.13 -24.86
C GLY A 195 -7.60 -2.30 -25.88
N LYS A 196 -7.44 -0.99 -25.64
CA LYS A 196 -6.64 -0.10 -26.50
C LYS A 196 -5.31 0.34 -25.87
N ASP A 197 -4.97 -0.23 -24.74
CA ASP A 197 -3.77 0.11 -24.00
C ASP A 197 -2.56 -0.66 -24.53
N ALA A 198 -1.37 -0.18 -24.21
CA ALA A 198 -0.13 -0.88 -24.56
C ALA A 198 0.09 -2.09 -23.64
N PRO A 199 0.66 -3.18 -24.15
CA PRO A 199 0.87 -4.37 -23.34
C PRO A 199 2.09 -4.23 -22.40
N HIS A 200 2.96 -3.28 -22.69
CA HIS A 200 4.14 -2.96 -21.90
C HIS A 200 4.52 -1.48 -22.13
N GLU A 201 5.07 -0.79 -21.13
CA GLU A 201 5.35 0.66 -21.19
C GLU A 201 6.30 1.08 -22.33
N ALA A 202 7.21 0.18 -22.70
CA ALA A 202 8.20 0.39 -23.76
C ALA A 202 7.77 -0.19 -25.12
N VAL A 203 6.50 -0.59 -25.26
CA VAL A 203 5.89 -1.08 -26.50
C VAL A 203 4.73 -0.14 -26.87
N PRO A 204 4.56 0.24 -28.15
CA PRO A 204 3.43 1.05 -28.55
C PRO A 204 2.08 0.30 -28.40
N PRO A 205 0.95 1.02 -28.21
CA PRO A 205 -0.37 0.40 -28.11
C PRO A 205 -0.88 -0.23 -29.41
N ASP A 206 -0.33 0.17 -30.55
CA ASP A 206 -0.64 -0.39 -31.87
C ASP A 206 0.66 -0.87 -32.54
N LYS A 207 0.54 -1.80 -33.50
CA LYS A 207 1.65 -2.31 -34.32
C LYS A 207 2.77 -2.98 -33.53
N PHE A 208 2.40 -3.75 -32.53
CA PHE A 208 3.33 -4.57 -31.74
C PHE A 208 3.13 -6.05 -32.02
N SER A 209 4.07 -6.87 -31.55
CA SER A 209 3.97 -8.32 -31.58
C SER A 209 4.59 -8.93 -30.34
N ILE A 210 4.14 -10.13 -30.00
CA ILE A 210 4.58 -10.85 -28.81
C ILE A 210 4.80 -12.31 -29.19
N ARG A 211 5.88 -12.89 -28.70
CA ARG A 211 6.14 -14.33 -28.77
C ARG A 211 6.22 -14.89 -27.36
N TRP A 212 5.44 -15.93 -27.08
CA TRP A 212 5.53 -16.71 -25.86
C TRP A 212 6.12 -18.08 -26.16
N ASP A 213 7.10 -18.49 -25.36
CA ASP A 213 7.71 -19.82 -25.41
C ASP A 213 7.59 -20.50 -24.04
N THR A 214 7.24 -21.78 -24.04
CA THR A 214 7.25 -22.65 -22.84
C THR A 214 7.54 -24.10 -23.21
N CYS A 215 7.83 -24.94 -22.22
CA CYS A 215 7.96 -26.38 -22.38
C CYS A 215 6.75 -27.08 -21.77
N LEU A 216 5.93 -27.68 -22.62
CA LEU A 216 4.74 -28.45 -22.25
C LEU A 216 5.13 -29.87 -21.87
N ARG A 217 4.78 -30.29 -20.65
CA ARG A 217 4.96 -31.65 -20.16
C ARG A 217 3.74 -32.50 -20.48
N ILE A 218 4.01 -33.64 -21.12
CA ILE A 218 3.04 -34.70 -21.40
C ILE A 218 3.38 -35.89 -20.52
N ASP A 219 2.42 -36.27 -19.67
CA ASP A 219 2.57 -37.36 -18.71
C ASP A 219 2.48 -38.73 -19.41
N ASP A 220 3.08 -39.77 -18.82
CA ASP A 220 3.15 -41.12 -19.40
C ASP A 220 1.78 -41.79 -19.58
N ASP A 221 0.78 -41.37 -18.82
CA ASP A 221 -0.59 -41.87 -18.86
C ASP A 221 -1.52 -41.06 -19.80
N GLN A 222 -0.98 -40.04 -20.48
CA GLN A 222 -1.72 -39.22 -21.43
C GLN A 222 -1.99 -40.00 -22.73
N THR A 223 -3.23 -40.46 -22.90
CA THR A 223 -3.65 -41.22 -24.10
C THR A 223 -4.55 -40.45 -25.05
N ALA A 224 -5.16 -39.34 -24.61
CA ALA A 224 -6.02 -38.52 -25.43
C ALA A 224 -5.21 -37.46 -26.22
N PRO A 225 -5.64 -37.09 -27.43
CA PRO A 225 -5.08 -35.96 -28.17
C PRO A 225 -5.16 -34.65 -27.37
N VAL A 226 -4.17 -33.79 -27.56
CA VAL A 226 -4.15 -32.45 -26.97
C VAL A 226 -4.83 -31.48 -27.93
N ILE A 227 -5.89 -30.83 -27.47
CA ILE A 227 -6.67 -29.87 -28.28
C ILE A 227 -6.29 -28.46 -27.86
N PHE A 228 -5.75 -27.68 -28.79
CA PHE A 228 -5.42 -26.27 -28.61
C PHE A 228 -6.49 -25.40 -29.24
N GLN A 229 -6.95 -24.39 -28.51
CA GLN A 229 -7.88 -23.37 -28.99
C GLN A 229 -7.25 -21.99 -28.79
N LEU A 230 -7.11 -21.25 -29.88
CA LEU A 230 -6.58 -19.90 -29.91
C LEU A 230 -7.70 -18.95 -30.30
N ASN A 231 -7.77 -17.80 -29.64
CA ASN A 231 -8.63 -16.70 -30.02
C ASN A 231 -7.90 -15.37 -29.81
N ALA A 232 -7.66 -14.64 -30.88
CA ALA A 232 -6.96 -13.37 -30.85
C ALA A 232 -7.60 -12.32 -31.76
N ASN A 233 -7.34 -11.07 -31.41
CA ASN A 233 -7.53 -9.90 -32.23
C ASN A 233 -6.23 -9.08 -32.15
N ASP A 234 -5.39 -8.99 -33.16
CA ASP A 234 -5.54 -9.42 -34.56
C ASP A 234 -5.10 -10.86 -34.89
N GLY A 235 -3.83 -11.05 -35.27
CA GLY A 235 -3.35 -12.29 -35.87
C GLY A 235 -2.49 -13.06 -34.87
N ALA A 236 -2.63 -14.38 -34.89
CA ALA A 236 -1.92 -15.24 -33.97
C ALA A 236 -1.69 -16.63 -34.57
N ARG A 237 -0.67 -17.32 -34.08
CA ARG A 237 -0.31 -18.68 -34.48
C ARG A 237 0.30 -19.47 -33.33
N VAL A 238 0.17 -20.79 -33.41
CA VAL A 238 0.64 -21.75 -32.41
C VAL A 238 1.52 -22.78 -33.09
N PHE A 239 2.69 -23.04 -32.52
CA PHE A 239 3.60 -24.10 -32.93
C PHE A 239 3.86 -25.07 -31.78
N VAL A 240 3.99 -26.34 -32.11
CA VAL A 240 4.44 -27.39 -31.19
C VAL A 240 5.63 -28.09 -31.82
N ASP A 241 6.76 -28.15 -31.11
CA ASP A 241 8.05 -28.67 -31.61
C ASP A 241 8.49 -28.07 -32.96
N GLY A 242 8.18 -26.78 -33.16
CA GLY A 242 8.47 -26.06 -34.40
C GLY A 242 7.47 -26.31 -35.54
N GLU A 243 6.55 -27.26 -35.41
CA GLU A 243 5.50 -27.49 -36.40
C GLU A 243 4.30 -26.58 -36.17
N SER A 244 3.80 -25.94 -37.24
CA SER A 244 2.66 -25.02 -37.17
C SER A 244 1.34 -25.78 -36.99
N LEU A 245 0.68 -25.58 -35.85
CA LEU A 245 -0.61 -26.20 -35.53
C LEU A 245 -1.80 -25.28 -35.89
N ILE A 246 -1.70 -24.00 -35.56
CA ILE A 246 -2.69 -22.97 -35.89
C ILE A 246 -1.96 -21.81 -36.56
N ASP A 247 -2.38 -21.39 -37.75
CA ASP A 247 -1.77 -20.25 -38.46
C ASP A 247 -2.83 -19.24 -38.93
N GLY A 248 -3.01 -18.20 -38.12
CA GLY A 248 -3.87 -17.05 -38.39
C GLY A 248 -3.08 -15.74 -38.49
N TRP A 249 -1.89 -15.75 -39.10
CA TRP A 249 -0.99 -14.59 -39.13
C TRP A 249 -1.38 -13.49 -40.15
N GLU A 250 -2.08 -13.77 -41.24
CA GLU A 250 -2.39 -12.74 -42.23
C GLU A 250 -3.76 -12.08 -42.02
N ARG A 251 -3.78 -10.74 -41.85
CA ARG A 251 -4.98 -9.89 -41.93
C ARG A 251 -5.21 -9.28 -43.33
N ASP A 252 -4.20 -9.32 -44.20
CA ASP A 252 -4.10 -8.42 -45.37
C ASP A 252 -4.64 -8.99 -46.70
N SER A 253 -4.89 -10.30 -46.81
CA SER A 253 -5.24 -10.95 -48.09
C SER A 253 -6.74 -10.97 -48.45
N GLY A 254 -7.56 -10.11 -47.84
CA GLY A 254 -9.01 -10.01 -48.14
C GLY A 254 -9.85 -11.17 -47.58
N THR A 255 -9.23 -12.29 -47.25
CA THR A 255 -9.77 -13.34 -46.37
C THR A 255 -9.43 -12.98 -44.92
N ARG A 256 -10.44 -12.56 -44.15
CA ARG A 256 -10.31 -12.25 -42.72
C ARG A 256 -10.01 -13.53 -41.91
N ARG A 257 -8.78 -14.05 -41.95
CA ARG A 257 -8.32 -14.99 -40.94
C ARG A 257 -8.00 -14.15 -39.70
N ARG A 258 -8.92 -14.14 -38.75
CA ARG A 258 -8.60 -13.72 -37.38
C ARG A 258 -7.65 -14.76 -36.79
N GLY A 259 -6.84 -14.39 -35.79
CA GLY A 259 -6.03 -15.32 -35.00
C GLY A 259 -6.88 -16.25 -34.14
N MET A 260 -7.87 -16.90 -34.73
CA MET A 260 -8.80 -17.81 -34.08
C MET A 260 -8.76 -19.16 -34.78
N GLY A 261 -8.58 -20.22 -34.02
CA GLY A 261 -8.49 -21.58 -34.55
C GLY A 261 -8.49 -22.63 -33.46
N THR A 262 -8.73 -23.86 -33.87
CA THR A 262 -8.58 -25.06 -33.04
C THR A 262 -7.66 -26.02 -33.79
N GLY A 263 -6.69 -26.59 -33.09
CA GLY A 263 -5.81 -27.63 -33.60
C GLY A 263 -5.73 -28.79 -32.61
N GLU A 264 -5.52 -29.99 -33.11
CA GLU A 264 -5.44 -31.20 -32.31
C GLU A 264 -4.15 -31.95 -32.67
N LEU A 265 -3.42 -32.41 -31.67
CA LEU A 265 -2.16 -33.12 -31.86
C LEU A 265 -2.01 -34.22 -30.82
N THR A 266 -1.58 -35.41 -31.25
CA THR A 266 -1.16 -36.48 -30.34
C THR A 266 0.32 -36.32 -30.04
N LEU A 267 0.66 -36.12 -28.77
CA LEU A 267 2.03 -35.93 -28.31
C LEU A 267 2.50 -37.17 -27.54
N THR A 268 3.78 -37.49 -27.67
CA THR A 268 4.41 -38.55 -26.87
C THR A 268 4.66 -38.07 -25.44
N PRO A 269 4.84 -38.96 -24.46
CA PRO A 269 5.29 -38.54 -23.13
C PRO A 269 6.64 -37.82 -23.18
N GLY A 270 6.79 -36.76 -22.40
CA GLY A 270 8.00 -35.93 -22.35
C GLY A 270 7.73 -34.42 -22.41
N LEU A 271 8.80 -33.66 -22.67
CA LEU A 271 8.74 -32.20 -22.84
C LEU A 271 8.67 -31.85 -24.33
N HIS A 272 7.69 -31.03 -24.68
CA HIS A 272 7.46 -30.50 -26.02
C HIS A 272 7.54 -28.98 -25.99
N HIS A 273 8.17 -28.38 -26.99
CA HIS A 273 8.24 -26.92 -27.08
C HIS A 273 6.91 -26.37 -27.58
N LEU A 274 6.31 -25.45 -26.83
CA LEU A 274 5.10 -24.75 -27.21
C LEU A 274 5.43 -23.28 -27.44
N ARG A 275 5.16 -22.82 -28.67
CA ARG A 275 5.30 -21.41 -29.05
C ARG A 275 3.98 -20.82 -29.47
N VAL A 276 3.67 -19.64 -28.94
CA VAL A 276 2.55 -18.82 -29.39
C VAL A 276 3.10 -17.50 -29.89
N GLU A 277 2.63 -17.06 -31.04
CA GLU A 277 3.00 -15.76 -31.59
C GLU A 277 1.74 -14.96 -31.88
N TYR A 278 1.83 -13.66 -31.66
CA TYR A 278 0.74 -12.70 -31.82
C TYR A 278 1.25 -11.39 -32.41
N PHE A 279 0.42 -10.72 -33.19
CA PHE A 279 0.60 -9.29 -33.45
C PHE A 279 -0.72 -8.54 -33.37
N GLU A 280 -0.61 -7.27 -33.01
CA GLU A 280 -1.67 -6.30 -33.13
C GLU A 280 -1.37 -5.33 -34.28
N SER A 281 -2.35 -5.04 -35.13
CA SER A 281 -2.20 -3.97 -36.11
C SER A 281 -2.65 -2.62 -35.57
N MET A 282 -3.93 -2.49 -35.28
CA MET A 282 -4.58 -1.25 -34.84
C MET A 282 -5.90 -1.56 -34.13
N GLY A 283 -6.14 -0.86 -33.03
CA GLY A 283 -7.44 -0.83 -32.37
C GLY A 283 -7.41 -1.56 -31.03
N SER A 284 -8.22 -2.61 -30.90
CA SER A 284 -8.31 -3.35 -29.64
C SER A 284 -7.51 -4.64 -29.70
N ALA A 285 -6.66 -4.88 -28.72
CA ALA A 285 -5.76 -6.02 -28.67
C ALA A 285 -6.20 -7.05 -27.62
N SER A 286 -6.35 -8.30 -28.03
CA SER A 286 -6.57 -9.41 -27.10
C SER A 286 -6.10 -10.75 -27.66
N ILE A 287 -5.73 -11.67 -26.78
CA ILE A 287 -5.33 -13.04 -27.12
C ILE A 287 -5.64 -13.99 -25.97
N LYS A 288 -6.14 -15.17 -26.30
CA LYS A 288 -6.39 -16.24 -25.34
C LYS A 288 -6.02 -17.59 -25.94
N LEU A 289 -5.20 -18.35 -25.21
CA LEU A 289 -4.93 -19.75 -25.47
C LEU A 289 -5.63 -20.62 -24.41
N ALA A 290 -6.34 -21.64 -24.89
CA ALA A 290 -6.94 -22.67 -24.06
C ALA A 290 -6.55 -24.05 -24.61
N VAL A 291 -6.39 -25.04 -23.72
CA VAL A 291 -6.01 -26.41 -24.06
C VAL A 291 -6.87 -27.41 -23.31
N SER A 292 -7.13 -28.55 -23.95
CA SER A 292 -7.72 -29.74 -23.33
C SER A 292 -6.77 -30.92 -23.48
N PHE A 293 -6.73 -31.75 -22.43
CA PHE A 293 -5.91 -32.96 -22.38
C PHE A 293 -6.75 -34.24 -22.24
N ASP A 294 -8.07 -34.16 -22.06
CA ASP A 294 -8.90 -35.31 -21.70
C ASP A 294 -10.27 -35.28 -22.41
N ASP A 295 -10.29 -34.75 -23.64
CA ASP A 295 -11.50 -34.51 -24.46
C ASP A 295 -12.55 -33.59 -23.80
N SER A 296 -12.22 -32.98 -22.65
CA SER A 296 -13.04 -31.93 -22.04
C SER A 296 -12.95 -30.63 -22.84
N ALA A 297 -13.77 -29.65 -22.47
CA ALA A 297 -13.72 -28.34 -23.11
C ALA A 297 -12.35 -27.67 -22.83
N PRO A 298 -11.68 -27.06 -23.84
CA PRO A 298 -10.42 -26.36 -23.62
C PRO A 298 -10.52 -25.31 -22.52
N ALA A 299 -9.55 -25.32 -21.60
CA ALA A 299 -9.44 -24.41 -20.47
C ALA A 299 -8.06 -23.74 -20.48
N PRO A 300 -7.83 -22.66 -19.70
CA PRO A 300 -6.48 -22.10 -19.56
C PRO A 300 -5.46 -23.18 -19.18
N LEU A 301 -4.27 -23.17 -19.79
CA LEU A 301 -3.25 -24.18 -19.50
C LEU A 301 -2.86 -24.10 -18.04
N SER A 302 -2.96 -25.24 -17.36
CA SER A 302 -2.53 -25.35 -15.97
C SER A 302 -1.00 -25.28 -15.87
N HIS A 303 -0.49 -24.48 -14.93
CA HIS A 303 0.94 -24.22 -14.79
C HIS A 303 1.74 -25.47 -14.37
N ASP A 304 1.09 -26.47 -13.77
CA ASP A 304 1.72 -27.74 -13.40
C ASP A 304 2.18 -28.55 -14.63
N ARG A 305 1.66 -28.29 -15.82
CA ARG A 305 2.12 -28.91 -17.08
C ARG A 305 3.13 -28.06 -17.84
N LEU A 306 3.51 -26.90 -17.33
CA LEU A 306 4.37 -25.96 -18.02
C LEU A 306 5.70 -25.78 -17.29
N VAL A 307 6.79 -25.78 -18.05
CA VAL A 307 8.14 -25.56 -17.55
C VAL A 307 8.77 -24.38 -18.27
N TYR A 308 9.36 -23.48 -17.48
CA TYR A 308 10.03 -22.30 -18.01
C TYR A 308 11.27 -22.70 -18.84
N PRO A 309 11.38 -22.30 -20.12
CA PRO A 309 12.44 -22.78 -21.02
C PRO A 309 13.82 -22.16 -20.75
N GLY A 310 13.93 -21.24 -19.81
CA GLY A 310 15.13 -20.45 -19.55
C GLY A 310 15.07 -19.05 -20.16
N ASP A 311 16.04 -18.19 -19.82
CA ASP A 311 16.09 -16.81 -20.31
C ASP A 311 16.58 -16.74 -21.75
N GLU A 312 17.57 -17.56 -22.11
CA GLU A 312 18.14 -17.62 -23.46
C GLU A 312 17.34 -18.58 -24.35
N PHE A 313 17.05 -18.14 -25.57
CA PHE A 313 16.33 -18.96 -26.55
C PHE A 313 17.33 -19.77 -27.37
N ASP A 314 17.28 -21.09 -27.19
CA ASP A 314 17.97 -22.06 -28.04
C ASP A 314 17.03 -22.43 -29.20
N GLU A 315 17.43 -22.12 -30.43
CA GLU A 315 16.64 -22.39 -31.64
C GLU A 315 16.61 -23.88 -32.01
N GLU A 316 17.66 -24.63 -31.68
CA GLU A 316 17.79 -26.05 -32.03
C GLU A 316 17.03 -26.92 -31.02
N ASP A 317 17.07 -26.56 -29.75
CA ASP A 317 16.33 -27.23 -28.69
C ASP A 317 15.83 -26.27 -27.61
N PRO A 318 14.65 -25.65 -27.83
CA PRO A 318 14.07 -24.66 -26.92
C PRO A 318 13.82 -25.15 -25.49
N CYS A 319 13.84 -26.47 -25.25
CA CYS A 319 13.64 -27.09 -23.94
C CYS A 319 14.91 -27.75 -23.39
N ALA A 320 16.08 -27.60 -24.02
CA ALA A 320 17.34 -28.22 -23.59
C ALA A 320 17.70 -27.88 -22.15
N ALA A 321 17.46 -26.64 -21.71
CA ALA A 321 17.82 -26.15 -20.39
C ALA A 321 17.05 -26.86 -19.24
N VAL A 322 15.97 -27.58 -19.56
CA VAL A 322 15.04 -28.15 -18.58
C VAL A 322 14.77 -29.66 -18.73
N ARG A 323 15.49 -30.32 -19.64
CA ARG A 323 15.48 -31.78 -19.78
C ARG A 323 16.43 -32.49 -18.79
#